data_AF-A0AAD6TIV0-F1
#
_entry.id   AF-A0AAD6TIV0-F1
#
_cell.length_a   1.000
_cell.length_b   1.000
_cell.length_c   1.000
_cell.angle_alpha   90.00
_cell.angle_beta   90.00
_cell.angle_gamma   90.00
#
_symmetry.space_group_name_H-M   'P 1'
#
loop_
_entity.id
_entity.type
_entity.pdbx_description
1 polymer ?
#
loop_
_entity_poly.entity_id
_entity_poly.type
_entity_poly.pdbx_seq_one_letter_code
_entity_poly.pdbx_strand_id
1 'polypeptide(L)'
;MPPKADINKAGWEQSEFPILCETCLGDNPFIRMSKQEYGRSCGTCARPFTVFRWNPGTGMRYKTTVICQTCAKIKNVCQTCLLDLEYGLPTQVRDTALALQNEAPTSDINREYYAQNMEGKLDGNKSGLDSGRAQSTGKEMLKQLARTDPYYKRNRPKICSFFVKGECKRGAECPFRHEMPVDNELSHQNIQDRFHGRNDPVARKIMSGHAESQGLKPPDDETITSIFLSALPANSNELSVRTCVLQSLPSVDPTQLKSVVHVAKSRCAFVNFKLRAAAETAAHAWANGLEVDGEKITVKWGRGRTKKVADPAPAAVTA
;
A
#
# COMPACT_ATOMS: atom_id res chain seq x y z
N MET A 1 -45.11 3.98 12.47
CA MET A 1 -44.12 4.07 11.37
C MET A 1 -43.07 5.09 11.78
N PRO A 2 -41.79 4.73 11.90
CA PRO A 2 -40.75 5.73 12.12
C PRO A 2 -40.71 6.69 10.93
N PRO A 3 -40.36 7.96 11.14
CA PRO A 3 -40.41 8.98 10.09
C PRO A 3 -39.48 8.57 8.95
N LYS A 4 -39.95 8.73 7.71
CA LYS A 4 -39.15 8.54 6.50
C LYS A 4 -37.94 9.46 6.61
N ALA A 5 -36.78 8.89 6.92
CA ALA A 5 -35.53 9.61 6.89
C ALA A 5 -35.34 10.21 5.50
N ASP A 6 -35.00 11.49 5.40
CA ASP A 6 -34.59 12.11 4.13
C ASP A 6 -33.63 11.15 3.42
N ILE A 7 -33.86 10.84 2.15
CA ILE A 7 -33.01 9.90 1.37
C ILE A 7 -31.52 10.28 1.42
N ASN A 8 -31.22 11.57 1.64
CA ASN A 8 -29.87 12.10 1.83
C ASN A 8 -29.31 12.00 3.27
N LYS A 9 -30.16 11.77 4.29
CA LYS A 9 -29.78 11.46 5.69
C LYS A 9 -29.90 9.96 6.03
N ALA A 10 -30.66 9.20 5.25
CA ALA A 10 -30.89 7.77 5.46
C ALA A 10 -29.64 6.89 5.23
N GLY A 11 -28.56 7.46 4.71
CA GLY A 11 -27.27 6.79 4.53
C GLY A 11 -26.22 7.13 5.59
N TRP A 12 -26.55 7.77 6.71
CA TRP A 12 -25.51 8.04 7.71
C TRP A 12 -25.23 6.79 8.55
N GLU A 13 -23.96 6.46 8.70
CA GLU A 13 -23.51 5.21 9.29
C GLU A 13 -23.78 5.16 10.82
N GLN A 14 -24.63 4.23 11.23
CA GLN A 14 -24.90 3.89 12.63
C GLN A 14 -24.27 2.54 12.98
N SER A 15 -23.03 2.57 13.45
CA SER A 15 -22.32 1.36 13.87
C SER A 15 -22.30 1.24 15.40
N GLU A 16 -22.40 0.01 15.89
CA GLU A 16 -22.36 -0.30 17.32
C GLU A 16 -20.92 -0.46 17.84
N PHE A 17 -20.03 -1.07 17.04
CA PHE A 17 -18.64 -1.33 17.42
C PHE A 17 -17.66 -0.96 16.29
N PRO A 18 -16.49 -0.37 16.62
CA PRO A 18 -15.49 0.03 15.62
C PRO A 18 -14.66 -1.14 15.09
N ILE A 19 -14.13 -1.00 13.88
CA ILE A 19 -13.18 -1.96 13.27
C ILE A 19 -11.75 -1.49 13.56
N LEU A 20 -11.07 -2.18 14.48
CA LEU A 20 -9.76 -1.81 15.01
C LEU A 20 -8.79 -2.98 15.01
N CYS A 21 -7.49 -2.68 14.92
CA CYS A 21 -6.43 -3.65 15.15
C CYS A 21 -5.97 -3.65 16.61
N GLU A 22 -5.40 -4.77 17.06
CA GLU A 22 -4.92 -5.00 18.43
C GLU A 22 -3.97 -3.89 18.91
N THR A 23 -3.03 -3.47 18.07
CA THR A 23 -2.09 -2.39 18.40
C THR A 23 -2.78 -1.07 18.73
N CYS A 24 -3.92 -0.77 18.09
CA CYS A 24 -4.66 0.46 18.31
C CYS A 24 -5.62 0.35 19.48
N LEU A 25 -6.12 -0.86 19.72
CA LEU A 25 -7.03 -1.15 20.81
C LEU A 25 -6.32 -1.04 22.15
N GLY A 26 -5.10 -1.60 22.27
CA GLY A 26 -4.29 -1.54 23.48
C GLY A 26 -3.77 -2.92 23.90
N ASP A 27 -3.01 -2.94 24.98
CA ASP A 27 -2.59 -4.16 25.68
C ASP A 27 -3.61 -4.61 26.74
N ASN A 28 -4.43 -3.68 27.25
CA ASN A 28 -5.45 -3.98 28.25
C ASN A 28 -6.68 -4.68 27.64
N PRO A 29 -7.07 -5.89 28.11
CA PRO A 29 -8.29 -6.57 27.66
C PRO A 29 -9.59 -5.83 28.04
N PHE A 30 -9.57 -5.01 29.09
CA PHE A 30 -10.75 -4.29 29.60
C PHE A 30 -10.70 -2.82 29.18
N ILE A 31 -11.50 -2.47 28.19
CA ILE A 31 -11.44 -1.14 27.55
C ILE A 31 -12.73 -0.38 27.79
N ARG A 32 -12.58 0.88 28.18
CA ARG A 32 -13.67 1.85 28.25
C ARG A 32 -13.63 2.72 27.01
N MET A 33 -14.74 2.73 26.27
CA MET A 33 -14.90 3.56 25.07
C MET A 33 -16.16 4.42 25.18
N SER A 34 -16.09 5.64 24.65
CA SER A 34 -17.25 6.50 24.44
C SER A 34 -17.67 6.45 22.98
N LYS A 35 -18.97 6.26 22.74
CA LYS A 35 -19.61 6.33 21.42
C LYS A 35 -20.23 7.72 21.24
N GLN A 36 -19.90 8.38 20.13
CA GLN A 36 -20.54 9.63 19.73
C GLN A 36 -21.06 9.48 18.30
N GLU A 37 -22.38 9.48 18.15
CA GLU A 37 -23.03 9.37 16.84
C GLU A 37 -22.83 10.66 16.06
N TYR A 38 -22.44 10.52 14.78
CA TYR A 38 -22.19 11.63 13.85
C TYR A 38 -21.21 12.69 14.36
N GLY A 39 -20.24 12.28 15.20
CA GLY A 39 -19.32 13.22 15.87
C GLY A 39 -18.26 13.86 14.98
N ARG A 40 -17.96 13.28 13.81
CA ARG A 40 -16.95 13.79 12.86
C ARG A 40 -17.23 13.30 11.43
N SER A 41 -16.74 14.04 10.45
CA SER A 41 -16.63 13.58 9.06
C SER A 41 -15.47 12.61 8.86
N CYS A 42 -15.68 11.61 7.99
CA CYS A 42 -14.68 10.62 7.62
C CYS A 42 -13.50 11.27 6.90
N GLY A 43 -12.26 10.91 7.29
CA GLY A 43 -11.04 11.45 6.68
C GLY A 43 -10.84 11.13 5.18
N THR A 44 -11.63 10.19 4.63
CA THR A 44 -11.57 9.81 3.22
C THR A 44 -12.82 10.25 2.45
N CYS A 45 -14.01 9.82 2.89
CA CYS A 45 -15.25 10.06 2.16
C CYS A 45 -15.99 11.35 2.57
N ALA A 46 -15.50 12.08 3.58
CA ALA A 46 -16.13 13.27 4.16
C ALA A 46 -17.55 13.07 4.75
N ARG A 47 -18.14 11.86 4.67
CA ARG A 47 -19.43 11.55 5.29
C ARG A 47 -19.35 11.54 6.82
N PRO A 48 -20.35 12.07 7.54
CA PRO A 48 -20.41 11.96 8.99
C PRO A 48 -20.55 10.50 9.41
N PHE A 49 -19.87 10.11 10.48
CA PHE A 49 -19.89 8.74 10.99
C PHE A 49 -19.83 8.71 12.52
N THR A 50 -20.07 7.52 13.08
CA THR A 50 -20.00 7.30 14.54
C THR A 50 -18.54 7.26 15.00
N VAL A 51 -18.17 8.18 15.90
CA VAL A 51 -16.82 8.29 16.45
C VAL A 51 -16.74 7.52 17.75
N PHE A 52 -15.77 6.60 17.82
CA PHE A 52 -15.41 5.92 19.04
C PHE A 52 -14.12 6.51 19.59
N ARG A 53 -14.08 6.74 20.90
CA ARG A 53 -12.90 7.26 21.61
C ARG A 53 -12.59 6.38 22.81
N TRP A 54 -11.33 5.94 22.93
CA TRP A 54 -10.86 5.08 24.03
C TRP A 54 -9.43 5.43 24.42
N ASN A 55 -9.00 4.97 25.59
CA ASN A 55 -7.59 5.02 26.00
C ASN A 55 -6.97 3.62 25.88
N PRO A 56 -5.96 3.41 25.01
CA PRO A 56 -5.34 2.11 24.82
C PRO A 56 -4.55 1.58 26.03
N GLY A 57 -4.07 2.44 26.92
CA GLY A 57 -3.23 2.02 28.04
C GLY A 57 -2.79 3.16 28.95
N THR A 58 -2.02 2.85 29.99
CA THR A 58 -1.47 3.85 30.91
C THR A 58 -0.38 4.67 30.20
N GLY A 59 -0.42 5.99 30.34
CA GLY A 59 0.51 6.90 29.65
C GLY A 59 0.34 6.98 28.12
N MET A 60 -0.70 6.38 27.56
CA MET A 60 -1.03 6.45 26.13
C MET A 60 -1.98 7.62 25.85
N ARG A 61 -2.03 8.06 24.59
CA ARG A 61 -3.03 9.06 24.16
C ARG A 61 -4.37 8.40 23.90
N TYR A 62 -5.43 9.15 24.17
CA TYR A 62 -6.75 8.80 23.66
C TYR A 62 -6.72 8.67 22.14
N LYS A 63 -7.16 7.51 21.67
CA LYS A 63 -7.36 7.22 20.26
C LYS A 63 -8.82 7.44 19.90
N THR A 64 -9.02 7.82 18.64
CA THR A 64 -10.33 8.01 18.04
C THR A 64 -10.36 7.37 16.66
N THR A 65 -11.52 6.89 16.24
CA THR A 65 -11.72 6.49 14.83
C THR A 65 -11.58 7.71 13.90
N VAL A 66 -11.01 7.51 12.72
CA VAL A 66 -10.69 8.57 11.73
C VAL A 66 -11.49 8.39 10.44
N ILE A 67 -11.79 7.15 10.07
CA ILE A 67 -12.60 6.81 8.90
C ILE A 67 -13.88 6.07 9.32
N CYS A 68 -14.88 6.11 8.45
CA CYS A 68 -16.13 5.37 8.61
C CYS A 68 -15.92 3.86 8.41
N GLN A 69 -16.84 3.05 8.94
CA GLN A 69 -16.82 1.59 8.83
C GLN A 69 -16.97 1.14 7.38
N THR A 70 -17.71 1.86 6.54
CA THR A 70 -17.82 1.54 5.10
C THR A 70 -16.45 1.64 4.41
N CYS A 71 -15.69 2.71 4.64
CA CYS A 71 -14.32 2.84 4.11
C CYS A 71 -13.38 1.77 4.67
N ALA A 72 -13.53 1.43 5.96
CA ALA A 72 -12.73 0.37 6.60
C ALA A 72 -13.03 -1.01 6.01
N LYS A 73 -14.30 -1.34 5.74
CA LYS A 73 -14.74 -2.61 5.13
C LYS A 73 -14.27 -2.76 3.69
N ILE A 74 -14.44 -1.71 2.86
CA ILE A 74 -14.03 -1.74 1.44
C ILE A 74 -12.54 -2.06 1.29
N LYS A 75 -11.71 -1.48 2.16
CA LYS A 75 -10.25 -1.62 2.10
C LYS A 75 -9.69 -2.63 3.11
N ASN A 76 -10.49 -3.30 3.92
CA ASN A 76 -10.03 -4.15 5.03
C ASN A 76 -8.96 -3.50 5.92
N VAL A 77 -9.24 -2.29 6.45
CA VAL A 77 -8.27 -1.53 7.26
C VAL A 77 -8.83 -1.12 8.62
N CYS A 78 -7.93 -0.89 9.58
CA CYS A 78 -8.28 -0.33 10.88
C CYS A 78 -8.72 1.14 10.76
N GLN A 79 -9.85 1.48 11.40
CA GLN A 79 -10.46 2.81 11.35
C GLN A 79 -9.58 3.95 11.91
N THR A 80 -8.57 3.62 12.71
CA THR A 80 -7.69 4.61 13.35
C THR A 80 -6.33 4.73 12.69
N CYS A 81 -5.73 3.59 12.32
CA CYS A 81 -4.36 3.60 11.81
C CYS A 81 -4.22 3.40 10.31
N LEU A 82 -5.31 3.04 9.61
CA LEU A 82 -5.36 2.81 8.16
C LEU A 82 -4.43 1.69 7.68
N LEU A 83 -3.94 0.86 8.60
CA LEU A 83 -3.22 -0.36 8.24
C LEU A 83 -4.21 -1.49 8.01
N ASP A 84 -3.79 -2.44 7.19
CA ASP A 84 -4.49 -3.69 6.98
C ASP A 84 -4.71 -4.46 8.30
N LEU A 85 -5.86 -5.12 8.42
CA LEU A 85 -6.24 -5.86 9.63
C LEU A 85 -5.56 -7.22 9.76
N GLU A 86 -5.12 -7.84 8.66
CA GLU A 86 -4.53 -9.17 8.64
C GLU A 86 -3.00 -9.12 8.86
N TYR A 87 -2.31 -8.25 8.13
CA TYR A 87 -0.84 -8.16 8.12
C TYR A 87 -0.28 -6.96 8.89
N GLY A 88 -1.11 -5.96 9.21
CA GLY A 88 -0.64 -4.74 9.86
C GLY A 88 0.31 -3.90 8.99
N LEU A 89 0.17 -3.99 7.66
CA LEU A 89 0.97 -3.26 6.68
C LEU A 89 0.19 -2.09 6.05
N PRO A 90 0.88 -1.08 5.48
CA PRO A 90 0.22 -0.03 4.70
C PRO A 90 -0.54 -0.61 3.51
N THR A 91 -1.67 0.02 3.16
CA THR A 91 -2.53 -0.39 2.02
C THR A 91 -1.74 -0.50 0.72
N GLN A 92 -0.82 0.42 0.46
CA GLN A 92 0.02 0.40 -0.74
C GLN A 92 0.81 -0.91 -0.84
N VAL A 93 1.48 -1.34 0.23
CA VAL A 93 2.31 -2.57 0.24
C VAL A 93 1.46 -3.80 -0.05
N ARG A 94 0.27 -3.86 0.58
CA ARG A 94 -0.68 -4.96 0.39
C ARG A 94 -1.24 -4.98 -1.03
N ASP A 95 -1.73 -3.84 -1.50
CA ASP A 95 -2.37 -3.73 -2.81
C ASP A 95 -1.34 -4.00 -3.93
N THR A 96 -0.07 -3.60 -3.77
CA THR A 96 1.02 -3.96 -4.71
C THR A 96 1.37 -5.43 -4.68
N ALA A 97 1.46 -6.06 -3.49
CA ALA A 97 1.83 -7.47 -3.38
C ALA A 97 0.73 -8.41 -3.90
N LEU A 98 -0.54 -8.04 -3.73
CA LEU A 98 -1.69 -8.81 -4.20
C LEU A 98 -2.13 -8.42 -5.62
N ALA A 99 -1.45 -7.47 -6.27
CA ALA A 99 -1.84 -6.87 -7.55
C ALA A 99 -3.32 -6.46 -7.60
N LEU A 100 -3.85 -5.94 -6.47
CA LEU A 100 -5.24 -5.52 -6.38
C LEU A 100 -5.43 -4.22 -7.18
N GLN A 101 -6.35 -4.26 -8.15
CA GLN A 101 -6.75 -3.07 -8.88
C GLN A 101 -7.63 -2.20 -7.99
N ASN A 102 -7.17 -0.98 -7.76
CA ASN A 102 -7.94 0.02 -7.04
C ASN A 102 -8.94 0.71 -7.98
N GLU A 103 -10.11 0.10 -8.15
CA GLU A 103 -11.23 0.66 -8.92
C GLU A 103 -11.91 1.86 -8.25
N ALA A 104 -11.49 2.24 -7.03
CA ALA A 104 -12.13 3.31 -6.30
C ALA A 104 -11.95 4.67 -7.01
N PRO A 105 -13.04 5.31 -7.48
CA PRO A 105 -12.96 6.60 -8.14
C PRO A 105 -12.54 7.70 -7.16
N THR A 106 -11.81 8.69 -7.66
CA THR A 106 -11.20 9.76 -6.85
C THR A 106 -12.05 11.03 -6.78
N SER A 107 -12.87 11.29 -7.80
CA SER A 107 -13.76 12.45 -7.83
C SER A 107 -14.84 12.32 -6.77
N ASP A 108 -15.21 13.43 -6.13
CA ASP A 108 -16.11 13.44 -4.97
C ASP A 108 -17.47 12.80 -5.29
N ILE A 109 -18.07 13.15 -6.43
CA ILE A 109 -19.38 12.64 -6.86
C ILE A 109 -19.33 11.14 -7.17
N ASN A 110 -18.33 10.69 -7.94
CA ASN A 110 -18.22 9.28 -8.30
C ASN A 110 -17.85 8.42 -7.09
N ARG A 111 -17.08 8.97 -6.16
CA ARG A 111 -16.74 8.32 -4.89
C ARG A 111 -17.99 8.11 -4.03
N GLU A 112 -18.87 9.10 -3.95
CA GLU A 112 -20.12 8.99 -3.21
C GLU A 112 -21.05 7.94 -3.80
N TYR A 113 -21.24 7.96 -5.13
CA TYR A 113 -22.01 6.95 -5.83
C TYR A 113 -21.43 5.54 -5.66
N TYR A 114 -20.11 5.40 -5.79
CA TYR A 114 -19.42 4.13 -5.59
C TYR A 114 -19.56 3.63 -4.15
N ALA A 115 -19.37 4.51 -3.16
CA ALA A 115 -19.51 4.16 -1.75
C ALA A 115 -20.94 3.72 -1.40
N GLN A 116 -21.96 4.39 -1.94
CA GLN A 116 -23.37 4.03 -1.75
C GLN A 116 -23.72 2.69 -2.41
N ASN A 117 -23.24 2.45 -3.63
CA ASN A 117 -23.44 1.16 -4.31
C ASN A 117 -22.71 0.01 -3.59
N MET A 118 -21.52 0.28 -3.06
CA MET A 118 -20.76 -0.70 -2.27
C MET A 118 -21.43 -0.98 -0.92
N GLU A 119 -21.96 0.04 -0.25
CA GLU A 119 -22.73 -0.10 1.00
C GLU A 119 -23.96 -1.01 0.78
N GLY A 120 -24.74 -0.75 -0.28
CA GLY A 120 -25.87 -1.61 -0.66
C GLY A 120 -25.47 -3.04 -1.02
N LYS A 121 -24.27 -3.27 -1.58
CA LYS A 121 -23.74 -4.61 -1.87
C LYS A 121 -23.21 -5.33 -0.62
N LEU A 122 -22.64 -4.59 0.33
CA LEU A 122 -22.01 -5.14 1.54
C LEU A 122 -23.05 -5.52 2.61
N ASP A 123 -24.21 -4.86 2.65
CA ASP A 123 -25.32 -5.24 3.54
C ASP A 123 -25.93 -6.61 3.21
N GLY A 124 -25.67 -7.15 2.00
CA GLY A 124 -26.05 -8.51 1.58
C GLY A 124 -25.20 -9.64 2.16
N ASN A 125 -24.49 -9.42 3.27
CA ASN A 125 -23.64 -10.40 3.98
C ASN A 125 -22.55 -11.07 3.12
N LYS A 126 -22.14 -10.43 2.01
CA LYS A 126 -20.96 -10.81 1.24
C LYS A 126 -19.89 -9.76 1.48
N SER A 127 -18.99 -10.06 2.42
CA SER A 127 -17.66 -9.45 2.45
C SER A 127 -17.12 -9.49 1.03
N GLY A 128 -17.08 -8.34 0.34
CA GLY A 128 -16.69 -8.20 -1.08
C GLY A 128 -15.21 -8.49 -1.36
N LEU A 129 -14.55 -9.21 -0.46
CA LEU A 129 -13.19 -9.71 -0.58
C LEU A 129 -13.29 -11.21 -0.83
N ASP A 130 -13.61 -11.58 -2.07
CA ASP A 130 -13.39 -12.94 -2.54
C ASP A 130 -11.86 -13.15 -2.69
N SER A 131 -11.22 -13.37 -1.54
CA SER A 131 -9.76 -13.59 -1.37
C SER A 131 -9.26 -14.90 -1.99
N GLY A 132 -10.12 -15.61 -2.74
CA GLY A 132 -9.85 -16.91 -3.36
C GLY A 132 -8.93 -16.84 -4.58
N ARG A 133 -8.74 -15.67 -5.21
CA ARG A 133 -7.97 -15.55 -6.46
C ARG A 133 -6.67 -14.74 -6.36
N ALA A 134 -6.28 -14.30 -5.17
CA ALA A 134 -5.04 -13.56 -4.97
C ALA A 134 -3.82 -14.49 -5.06
N GLN A 135 -2.79 -14.07 -5.80
CA GLN A 135 -1.57 -14.83 -6.04
C GLN A 135 -0.94 -15.32 -4.73
N SER A 136 -0.57 -16.61 -4.70
CA SER A 136 -0.01 -17.29 -3.52
C SER A 136 1.31 -16.63 -3.07
N THR A 137 2.10 -16.17 -4.03
CA THR A 137 3.38 -15.46 -3.88
C THR A 137 3.24 -14.11 -3.16
N GLY A 138 2.18 -13.36 -3.46
CA GLY A 138 1.88 -12.08 -2.81
C GLY A 138 1.58 -12.25 -1.32
N LYS A 139 0.83 -13.28 -0.94
CA LYS A 139 0.53 -13.59 0.48
C LYS A 139 1.78 -13.97 1.26
N GLU A 140 2.72 -14.70 0.65
CA GLU A 140 3.99 -15.05 1.29
C GLU A 140 4.85 -13.81 1.57
N MET A 141 4.93 -12.88 0.61
CA MET A 141 5.61 -11.60 0.79
C MET A 141 5.03 -10.79 1.96
N LEU A 142 3.69 -10.71 2.05
CA LEU A 142 3.04 -9.96 3.12
C LEU A 142 3.26 -10.60 4.50
N LYS A 143 3.30 -11.93 4.60
CA LYS A 143 3.64 -12.62 5.84
C LYS A 143 5.08 -12.37 6.31
N GLN A 144 6.04 -12.32 5.38
CA GLN A 144 7.44 -12.02 5.72
C GLN A 144 7.64 -10.57 6.19
N LEU A 145 6.85 -9.64 5.66
CA LEU A 145 6.90 -8.22 6.03
C LEU A 145 6.05 -7.87 7.25
N ALA A 146 5.05 -8.69 7.57
CA ALA A 146 4.18 -8.50 8.71
C ALA A 146 4.98 -8.54 10.02
N ARG A 147 4.64 -7.64 10.94
CA ARG A 147 5.26 -7.62 12.26
C ARG A 147 4.57 -8.64 13.15
N THR A 148 5.37 -9.45 13.84
CA THR A 148 4.88 -10.40 14.86
C THR A 148 4.39 -9.68 16.11
N ASP A 149 5.12 -8.65 16.55
CA ASP A 149 4.85 -7.97 17.82
C ASP A 149 4.16 -6.60 17.65
N PRO A 150 3.19 -6.28 18.54
CA PRO A 150 2.44 -5.04 18.47
C PRO A 150 3.30 -3.80 18.73
N TYR A 151 3.24 -2.83 17.82
CA TYR A 151 4.02 -1.59 17.93
C TYR A 151 3.32 -0.49 18.74
N TYR A 152 3.31 -0.62 20.08
CA TYR A 152 2.63 0.32 20.98
C TYR A 152 3.23 1.74 21.01
N LYS A 153 4.44 1.96 20.46
CA LYS A 153 5.01 3.32 20.34
C LYS A 153 4.12 4.28 19.53
N ARG A 154 3.22 3.75 18.68
CA ARG A 154 2.20 4.53 17.94
C ARG A 154 1.10 5.11 18.85
N ASN A 155 0.87 4.53 20.02
CA ASN A 155 -0.14 4.95 20.99
C ASN A 155 0.36 6.08 21.88
N ARG A 156 1.65 6.44 21.79
CA ARG A 156 2.25 7.50 22.59
C ARG A 156 1.61 8.86 22.30
N PRO A 157 1.60 9.77 23.29
CA PRO A 157 1.21 11.16 23.10
C PRO A 157 2.00 11.86 21.99
N LYS A 158 1.38 12.88 21.41
CA LYS A 158 2.08 13.78 20.48
C LYS A 158 3.18 14.53 21.23
N ILE A 159 4.14 15.03 20.47
CA ILE A 159 5.20 15.90 20.99
C ILE A 159 4.58 17.24 21.40
N CYS A 160 5.01 17.78 22.53
CA CYS A 160 4.56 19.06 23.03
C CYS A 160 5.12 20.19 22.16
N SER A 161 4.25 20.90 21.44
CA SER A 161 4.66 22.05 20.61
C SER A 161 5.30 23.17 21.44
N PHE A 162 4.82 23.41 22.66
CA PHE A 162 5.39 24.40 23.58
C PHE A 162 6.77 24.01 24.11
N PHE A 163 7.04 22.71 24.27
CA PHE A 163 8.36 22.23 24.67
C PHE A 163 9.38 22.45 23.56
N VAL A 164 9.00 22.17 22.31
CA VAL A 164 9.85 22.42 21.13
C VAL A 164 10.21 23.91 21.01
N LYS A 165 9.30 24.81 21.44
CA LYS A 165 9.55 26.26 21.49
C LYS A 165 10.29 26.74 22.75
N GLY A 166 10.52 25.88 23.74
CA GLY A 166 11.14 26.26 25.02
C GLY A 166 10.20 26.95 26.03
N GLU A 167 8.89 26.99 25.77
CA GLU A 167 7.91 27.74 26.56
C GLU A 167 7.01 26.84 27.42
N CYS A 168 7.31 25.54 27.53
CA CYS A 168 6.48 24.61 28.30
C CYS A 168 6.61 24.82 29.81
N LYS A 169 5.63 25.50 30.41
CA LYS A 169 5.55 25.73 31.87
C LYS A 169 5.04 24.54 32.69
N ARG A 170 4.58 23.46 32.03
CA ARG A 170 3.95 22.30 32.69
C ARG A 170 4.95 21.27 33.23
N GLY A 171 6.24 21.39 32.89
CA GLY A 171 7.29 20.50 33.37
C GLY A 171 6.96 19.01 33.21
N ALA A 172 7.14 18.23 34.27
CA ALA A 172 6.88 16.78 34.29
C ALA A 172 5.39 16.41 34.25
N GLU A 173 4.47 17.35 34.54
CA GLU A 173 3.03 17.11 34.52
C GLU A 173 2.44 17.23 33.09
N CYS A 174 3.27 17.57 32.10
CA CYS A 174 2.83 17.68 30.72
C CYS A 174 2.41 16.31 30.15
N PRO A 175 1.16 16.11 29.70
CA PRO A 175 0.71 14.85 29.09
C PRO A 175 1.32 14.59 27.70
N PHE A 176 1.95 15.62 27.12
CA PHE A 176 2.62 15.54 25.83
C PHE A 176 4.10 15.23 26.01
N ARG A 177 4.70 14.60 25.00
CA ARG A 177 6.11 14.18 25.09
C ARG A 177 7.05 15.37 24.95
N HIS A 178 8.08 15.39 25.77
CA HIS A 178 9.18 16.36 25.75
C HIS A 178 10.39 15.75 25.03
N GLU A 179 10.25 15.56 23.72
CA GLU A 179 11.30 15.05 22.83
C GLU A 179 11.33 15.90 21.56
N MET A 180 12.48 16.01 20.90
CA MET A 180 12.57 16.74 19.63
C MET A 180 11.88 15.94 18.51
N PRO A 181 11.05 16.58 17.66
CA PRO A 181 10.48 15.92 16.49
C PRO A 181 11.58 15.55 15.51
N VAL A 182 11.49 14.36 14.95
CA VAL A 182 12.36 13.94 13.84
C VAL A 182 11.74 14.47 12.55
N ASP A 183 12.41 15.43 11.91
CA ASP A 183 11.98 15.95 10.62
C ASP A 183 12.66 15.16 9.50
N ASN A 184 11.90 14.23 8.91
CA ASN A 184 12.32 13.38 7.80
C ASN A 184 11.21 13.39 6.74
N GLU A 185 11.47 12.92 5.52
CA GLU A 185 10.42 12.73 4.48
C GLU A 185 9.21 11.88 4.94
N LEU A 186 9.36 11.14 6.04
CA LEU A 186 8.30 10.35 6.69
C LEU A 186 7.37 11.17 7.61
N SER A 187 7.67 12.45 7.87
CA SER A 187 6.93 13.31 8.81
C SER A 187 5.62 13.83 8.20
N HIS A 188 5.62 14.11 6.89
CA HIS A 188 4.46 14.61 6.15
C HIS A 188 3.67 13.47 5.51
N GLN A 189 2.67 12.97 6.23
CA GLN A 189 1.80 11.90 5.75
C GLN A 189 0.35 12.37 5.64
N ASN A 190 -0.17 12.41 4.41
CA ASN A 190 -1.58 12.66 4.16
C ASN A 190 -2.42 11.40 4.41
N ILE A 191 -3.60 11.58 5.02
CA ILE A 191 -4.54 10.51 5.35
C ILE A 191 -5.10 9.86 4.08
N GLN A 192 -5.44 10.67 3.07
CA GLN A 192 -6.02 10.19 1.82
C GLN A 192 -5.01 9.36 1.03
N ASP A 193 -3.77 9.83 0.93
CA ASP A 193 -2.68 9.13 0.24
C ASP A 193 -2.40 7.76 0.87
N ARG A 194 -2.38 7.70 2.21
CA ARG A 194 -2.24 6.45 2.96
C ARG A 194 -3.44 5.52 2.82
N PHE A 195 -4.65 6.04 2.63
CA PHE A 195 -5.84 5.22 2.42
C PHE A 195 -5.91 4.63 1.00
N HIS A 196 -5.62 5.46 -0.01
CA HIS A 196 -5.65 5.06 -1.41
C HIS A 196 -4.38 4.33 -1.86
N GLY A 197 -3.34 4.32 -1.04
CA GLY A 197 -2.07 3.65 -1.31
C GLY A 197 -1.24 4.36 -2.38
N ARG A 198 -1.34 5.70 -2.46
CA ARG A 198 -0.58 6.53 -3.39
C ARG A 198 0.54 7.22 -2.65
N ASN A 199 1.76 7.12 -3.16
CA ASN A 199 2.93 7.87 -2.68
C ASN A 199 3.16 7.80 -1.15
N ASP A 200 2.85 6.69 -0.48
CA ASP A 200 3.13 6.55 0.96
C ASP A 200 4.64 6.34 1.16
N PRO A 201 5.37 7.26 1.82
CA PRO A 201 6.81 7.14 2.04
C PRO A 201 7.16 5.94 2.95
N VAL A 202 6.27 5.55 3.86
CA VAL A 202 6.48 4.37 4.72
C VAL A 202 6.39 3.10 3.88
N ALA A 203 5.40 3.01 2.99
CA ALA A 203 5.27 1.87 2.08
C ALA A 203 6.48 1.74 1.17
N ARG A 204 6.96 2.86 0.60
CA ARG A 204 8.15 2.88 -0.25
C ARG A 204 9.38 2.34 0.48
N LYS A 205 9.60 2.76 1.72
CA LYS A 205 10.73 2.29 2.54
C LYS A 205 10.66 0.80 2.85
N ILE A 206 9.47 0.28 3.18
CA ILE A 206 9.25 -1.15 3.44
C ILE A 206 9.55 -1.96 2.17
N MET A 207 9.01 -1.53 1.03
CA MET A 207 9.21 -2.23 -0.24
C MET A 207 10.65 -2.16 -0.75
N SER A 208 11.34 -1.03 -0.58
CA SER A 208 12.76 -0.90 -0.93
C SER A 208 13.63 -1.81 -0.08
N GLY A 209 13.46 -1.79 1.24
CA GLY A 209 14.21 -2.66 2.14
C GLY A 209 13.97 -4.15 1.87
N HIS A 210 12.75 -4.52 1.45
CA HIS A 210 12.45 -5.89 1.05
C HIS A 210 13.10 -6.28 -0.29
N ALA A 211 13.02 -5.41 -1.30
CA ALA A 211 13.67 -5.67 -2.58
C ALA A 211 15.19 -5.83 -2.43
N GLU A 212 15.82 -5.00 -1.58
CA GLU A 212 17.24 -5.12 -1.24
C GLU A 212 17.56 -6.45 -0.55
N SER A 213 16.72 -6.91 0.38
CA SER A 213 16.92 -8.20 1.07
C SER A 213 16.82 -9.40 0.13
N GLN A 214 15.99 -9.30 -0.92
CA GLN A 214 15.87 -10.30 -1.99
C GLN A 214 16.92 -10.15 -3.10
N GLY A 215 17.90 -9.23 -2.95
CA GLY A 215 18.98 -9.04 -3.90
C GLY A 215 18.61 -8.22 -5.15
N LEU A 216 17.46 -7.54 -5.13
CA LEU A 216 16.99 -6.61 -6.17
C LEU A 216 17.38 -5.16 -5.85
N LYS A 217 18.62 -4.94 -5.40
CA LYS A 217 19.15 -3.58 -5.20
C LYS A 217 19.12 -2.82 -6.53
N PRO A 218 18.59 -1.58 -6.58
CA PRO A 218 18.60 -0.78 -7.80
C PRO A 218 20.04 -0.60 -8.31
N PRO A 219 20.29 -0.73 -9.63
CA PRO A 219 21.62 -0.57 -10.21
C PRO A 219 22.17 0.84 -9.96
N ASP A 220 23.49 0.93 -9.74
CA ASP A 220 24.19 2.22 -9.58
C ASP A 220 24.13 3.05 -10.88
N ASP A 221 24.05 2.39 -12.03
CA ASP A 221 23.88 3.05 -13.34
C ASP A 221 22.41 3.45 -13.57
N GLU A 222 22.17 4.77 -13.61
CA GLU A 222 20.87 5.40 -13.83
C GLU A 222 20.22 5.08 -15.19
N THR A 223 21.02 4.66 -16.17
CA THR A 223 20.52 4.33 -17.51
C THR A 223 19.84 2.97 -17.59
N ILE A 224 20.05 2.10 -16.59
CA ILE A 224 19.49 0.75 -16.57
C ILE A 224 18.03 0.81 -16.09
N THR A 225 17.11 0.76 -17.05
CA THR A 225 15.65 0.67 -16.79
C THR A 225 15.08 -0.69 -17.22
N SER A 226 15.94 -1.72 -17.29
CA SER A 226 15.59 -3.06 -17.76
C SER A 226 15.52 -4.05 -16.61
N ILE A 227 14.48 -4.89 -16.63
CA ILE A 227 14.28 -6.01 -15.70
C ILE A 227 14.42 -7.31 -16.47
N PHE A 228 15.24 -8.21 -15.95
CA PHE A 228 15.48 -9.54 -16.47
C PHE A 228 14.60 -10.56 -15.75
N LEU A 229 13.77 -11.25 -16.54
CA LEU A 229 12.93 -12.35 -16.11
C LEU A 229 13.58 -13.66 -16.58
N SER A 230 13.78 -14.59 -15.65
CA SER A 230 14.40 -15.89 -15.91
C SER A 230 13.53 -17.05 -15.43
N ALA A 231 13.75 -18.22 -16.03
CA ALA A 231 12.98 -19.44 -15.79
C ALA A 231 11.52 -19.32 -16.23
N LEU A 232 11.27 -18.76 -17.42
CA LEU A 232 9.94 -18.74 -18.01
C LEU A 232 9.48 -20.15 -18.44
N PRO A 233 8.18 -20.46 -18.37
CA PRO A 233 7.64 -21.74 -18.83
C PRO A 233 7.85 -21.93 -20.33
N ALA A 234 8.00 -23.17 -20.78
CA ALA A 234 8.30 -23.47 -22.20
C ALA A 234 7.21 -23.01 -23.18
N ASN A 235 5.97 -22.91 -22.69
CA ASN A 235 4.81 -22.49 -23.48
C ASN A 235 4.57 -20.96 -23.43
N SER A 236 5.43 -20.19 -22.76
CA SER A 236 5.22 -18.76 -22.62
C SER A 236 5.45 -18.02 -23.94
N ASN A 237 4.47 -17.21 -24.35
CA ASN A 237 4.55 -16.32 -25.50
C ASN A 237 4.82 -14.88 -25.06
N GLU A 238 5.35 -14.04 -25.96
CA GLU A 238 5.58 -12.62 -25.68
C GLU A 238 4.30 -11.91 -25.22
N LEU A 239 3.16 -12.23 -25.84
CA LEU A 239 1.85 -11.71 -25.46
C LEU A 239 1.44 -12.13 -24.04
N SER A 240 1.72 -13.37 -23.64
CA SER A 240 1.42 -13.87 -22.28
C SER A 240 2.26 -13.10 -21.25
N VAL A 241 3.57 -13.00 -21.48
CA VAL A 241 4.49 -12.27 -20.60
C VAL A 241 4.10 -10.80 -20.50
N ARG A 242 3.77 -10.15 -21.63
CA ARG A 242 3.33 -8.76 -21.64
C ARG A 242 2.02 -8.56 -20.86
N THR A 243 1.07 -9.47 -21.03
CA THR A 243 -0.22 -9.41 -20.31
C THR A 243 -0.01 -9.60 -18.81
N CYS A 244 0.80 -10.57 -18.41
CA CYS A 244 1.14 -10.82 -17.01
C CYS A 244 1.87 -9.63 -16.37
N VAL A 245 2.82 -9.01 -17.08
CA VAL A 245 3.52 -7.80 -16.60
C VAL A 245 2.54 -6.64 -16.38
N LEU A 246 1.60 -6.42 -17.30
CA LEU A 246 0.60 -5.36 -17.16
C LEU A 246 -0.42 -5.66 -16.05
N GLN A 247 -0.81 -6.93 -15.86
CA GLN A 247 -1.75 -7.32 -14.80
C GLN A 247 -1.12 -7.27 -13.40
N SER A 248 0.17 -7.63 -13.29
CA SER A 248 0.88 -7.65 -12.00
C SER A 248 1.31 -6.27 -11.50
N LEU A 249 1.32 -5.25 -12.37
CA LEU A 249 1.69 -3.87 -12.04
C LEU A 249 0.53 -2.88 -12.24
N PRO A 250 -0.57 -2.98 -11.47
CA PRO A 250 -1.70 -2.05 -11.62
C PRO A 250 -1.36 -0.60 -11.22
N SER A 251 -0.26 -0.39 -10.49
CA SER A 251 0.21 0.94 -10.08
C SER A 251 1.02 1.67 -11.14
N VAL A 252 1.47 0.98 -12.19
CA VAL A 252 2.32 1.56 -13.25
C VAL A 252 1.48 1.75 -14.51
N ASP A 253 1.50 2.96 -15.07
CA ASP A 253 0.79 3.23 -16.31
C ASP A 253 1.33 2.34 -17.45
N PRO A 254 0.44 1.69 -18.25
CA PRO A 254 0.87 0.84 -19.37
C PRO A 254 1.77 1.55 -20.39
N THR A 255 1.70 2.88 -20.46
CA THR A 255 2.51 3.72 -21.35
C THR A 255 3.98 3.80 -20.96
N GLN A 256 4.31 3.45 -19.71
CA GLN A 256 5.69 3.43 -19.20
C GLN A 256 6.47 2.19 -19.68
N LEU A 257 5.78 1.17 -20.17
CA LEU A 257 6.39 0.00 -20.77
C LEU A 257 6.92 0.35 -22.18
N LYS A 258 8.24 0.29 -22.38
CA LYS A 258 8.89 0.58 -23.67
C LYS A 258 8.83 -0.61 -24.61
N SER A 259 9.27 -1.78 -24.12
CA SER A 259 9.32 -3.01 -24.92
C SER A 259 9.44 -4.23 -24.01
N VAL A 260 8.86 -5.36 -24.43
CA VAL A 260 9.11 -6.68 -23.84
C VAL A 260 9.82 -7.51 -24.90
N VAL A 261 11.02 -8.01 -24.60
CA VAL A 261 11.78 -8.87 -25.52
C VAL A 261 11.81 -10.27 -24.92
N HIS A 262 11.04 -11.19 -25.50
CA HIS A 262 11.00 -12.58 -25.09
C HIS A 262 11.99 -13.42 -25.91
N VAL A 263 12.81 -14.23 -25.25
CA VAL A 263 13.78 -15.13 -25.89
C VAL A 263 13.43 -16.57 -25.51
N ALA A 264 12.68 -17.23 -26.41
CA ALA A 264 12.19 -18.59 -26.19
C ALA A 264 13.33 -19.61 -25.96
N LYS A 265 14.43 -19.51 -26.72
CA LYS A 265 15.57 -20.44 -26.63
C LYS A 265 16.20 -20.51 -25.24
N SER A 266 16.29 -19.37 -24.55
CA SER A 266 16.89 -19.25 -23.22
C SER A 266 15.87 -19.12 -22.09
N ARG A 267 14.56 -19.25 -22.39
CA ARG A 267 13.46 -19.13 -21.42
C ARG A 267 13.58 -17.87 -20.56
N CYS A 268 13.88 -16.74 -21.20
CA CYS A 268 14.06 -15.47 -20.52
C CYS A 268 13.37 -14.31 -21.24
N ALA A 269 13.05 -13.26 -20.50
CA ALA A 269 12.49 -12.04 -21.07
C ALA A 269 13.16 -10.80 -20.47
N PHE A 270 13.23 -9.75 -21.27
CA PHE A 270 13.69 -8.43 -20.86
C PHE A 270 12.54 -7.44 -20.95
N VAL A 271 12.21 -6.84 -19.81
CA VAL A 271 11.16 -5.81 -19.70
C VAL A 271 11.86 -4.46 -19.60
N ASN A 272 11.71 -3.61 -20.61
CA ASN A 272 12.32 -2.27 -20.61
C ASN A 272 11.27 -1.22 -20.28
N PHE A 273 11.56 -0.36 -19.30
CA PHE A 273 10.73 0.78 -18.92
C PHE A 273 11.28 2.08 -19.50
N LYS A 274 10.40 3.08 -19.71
CA LYS A 274 10.78 4.44 -20.14
C LYS A 274 11.42 5.24 -19.01
N LEU A 275 10.86 5.14 -17.80
CA LEU A 275 11.32 5.85 -16.61
C LEU A 275 11.94 4.87 -15.60
N ARG A 276 13.00 5.31 -14.91
CA ARG A 276 13.65 4.54 -13.84
C ARG A 276 12.71 4.28 -12.66
N ALA A 277 11.94 5.28 -12.24
CA ALA A 277 10.98 5.15 -11.14
C ALA A 277 9.93 4.03 -11.36
N ALA A 278 9.50 3.83 -12.62
CA ALA A 278 8.59 2.74 -12.98
C ALA A 278 9.28 1.37 -12.87
N ALA A 279 10.56 1.30 -13.29
CA ALA A 279 11.37 0.09 -13.16
C ALA A 279 11.62 -0.28 -11.69
N GLU A 280 11.92 0.69 -10.83
CA GLU A 280 12.10 0.48 -9.39
C GLU A 280 10.79 0.02 -8.73
N THR A 281 9.67 0.64 -9.07
CA THR A 281 8.33 0.22 -8.59
C THR A 281 8.02 -1.22 -9.01
N ALA A 282 8.37 -1.60 -10.23
CA ALA A 282 8.22 -2.97 -10.71
C ALA A 282 9.13 -3.96 -9.96
N ALA A 283 10.40 -3.59 -9.74
CA ALA A 283 11.34 -4.41 -8.97
C ALA A 283 10.89 -4.60 -7.52
N HIS A 284 10.30 -3.57 -6.90
CA HIS A 284 9.71 -3.64 -5.58
C HIS A 284 8.51 -4.60 -5.51
N ALA A 285 7.63 -4.56 -6.50
CA ALA A 285 6.45 -5.43 -6.57
C ALA A 285 6.85 -6.90 -6.79
N TRP A 286 7.89 -7.16 -7.59
CA TRP A 286 8.33 -8.50 -7.95
C TRP A 286 9.46 -9.06 -7.08
N ALA A 287 9.68 -8.48 -5.90
CA ALA A 287 10.80 -8.84 -5.02
C ALA A 287 10.85 -10.34 -4.68
N ASN A 288 9.70 -10.97 -4.45
CA ASN A 288 9.60 -12.41 -4.16
C ASN A 288 9.46 -13.29 -5.41
N GLY A 289 9.57 -12.72 -6.60
CA GLY A 289 9.30 -13.37 -7.88
C GLY A 289 7.93 -13.01 -8.45
N LEU A 290 7.74 -13.29 -9.74
CA LEU A 290 6.47 -13.15 -10.44
C LEU A 290 5.94 -14.56 -10.75
N GLU A 291 4.62 -14.75 -10.76
CA GLU A 291 4.00 -16.00 -11.16
C GLU A 291 3.46 -15.85 -12.59
N VAL A 292 4.01 -16.61 -13.54
CA VAL A 292 3.59 -16.63 -14.95
C VAL A 292 3.12 -18.04 -15.27
N ASP A 293 1.86 -18.18 -15.70
CA ASP A 293 1.24 -19.46 -16.06
C ASP A 293 1.36 -20.55 -14.96
N GLY A 294 1.37 -20.15 -13.68
CA GLY A 294 1.47 -21.04 -12.51
C GLY A 294 2.89 -21.42 -12.09
N GLU A 295 3.92 -20.95 -12.82
CA GLU A 295 5.33 -21.14 -12.45
C GLU A 295 5.93 -19.87 -11.86
N LYS A 296 6.74 -20.03 -10.80
CA LYS A 296 7.45 -18.93 -10.14
C LYS A 296 8.69 -18.57 -10.94
N ILE A 297 8.71 -17.36 -11.48
CA ILE A 297 9.84 -16.83 -12.24
C ILE A 297 10.76 -15.97 -11.36
N THR A 298 12.06 -16.05 -11.65
CA THR A 298 13.07 -15.26 -10.91
C THR A 298 13.33 -13.94 -11.61
N VAL A 299 13.25 -12.85 -10.85
CA VAL A 299 13.41 -11.48 -11.33
C VAL A 299 14.77 -10.94 -10.89
N LYS A 300 15.50 -10.32 -11.82
CA LYS A 300 16.78 -9.64 -11.56
C LYS A 300 16.85 -8.34 -12.35
N TRP A 301 17.70 -7.42 -11.94
CA TRP A 301 18.01 -6.25 -12.76
C TRP A 301 18.76 -6.65 -14.03
N GLY A 302 18.41 -5.99 -15.14
CA GLY A 302 19.12 -6.16 -16.41
C GLY A 302 20.55 -5.63 -16.31
N ARG A 303 21.44 -6.16 -17.14
CA ARG A 303 22.80 -5.65 -17.29
C ARG A 303 22.83 -4.70 -18.49
N GLY A 304 23.58 -3.60 -18.37
CA GLY A 304 23.81 -2.69 -19.49
C GLY A 304 24.27 -3.45 -20.73
N ARG A 305 23.75 -3.09 -21.91
CA ARG A 305 24.25 -3.66 -23.17
C ARG A 305 25.71 -3.25 -23.31
N THR A 306 26.63 -4.20 -23.20
CA THR A 306 27.94 -4.04 -23.82
C THR A 306 27.67 -3.87 -25.31
N LYS A 307 27.84 -2.64 -25.83
CA LYS A 307 27.89 -2.44 -27.28
C LYS A 307 28.99 -3.40 -27.76
N LYS A 308 28.63 -4.42 -28.54
CA LYS A 308 29.62 -5.08 -29.40
C LYS A 308 30.22 -3.97 -30.24
N VAL A 309 31.46 -3.60 -29.94
CA VAL A 309 32.26 -2.78 -30.83
C VAL A 309 32.33 -3.58 -32.12
N ALA A 310 31.73 -3.03 -33.19
CA ALA A 310 31.83 -3.65 -34.50
C ALA A 310 33.31 -3.59 -34.90
N ASP A 311 33.91 -4.76 -35.14
CA ASP A 311 35.24 -4.84 -35.72
C ASP A 311 35.25 -4.02 -37.02
N PRO A 312 36.23 -3.11 -37.23
CA PRO A 312 36.34 -2.40 -38.48
C PRO A 312 36.65 -3.40 -39.60
N ALA A 313 35.84 -3.36 -40.66
CA ALA A 313 35.99 -4.21 -41.83
C ALA A 313 37.38 -4.04 -42.48
N PRO A 314 38.01 -5.12 -42.99
CA PRO A 314 39.31 -5.03 -43.62
C PRO A 314 39.21 -4.18 -44.90
N ALA A 315 40.04 -3.14 -44.98
CA ALA A 315 40.16 -2.29 -46.16
C ALA A 315 40.63 -3.14 -47.35
N ALA A 316 39.80 -3.20 -48.40
CA ALA A 316 40.18 -3.79 -49.68
C ALA A 316 41.27 -2.92 -50.32
N VAL A 317 42.47 -3.47 -50.46
CA VAL A 317 43.55 -2.92 -51.25
C VAL A 317 43.23 -3.23 -52.72
N THR A 318 42.84 -2.21 -53.48
CA THR A 318 42.80 -2.29 -54.95
C THR A 318 44.21 -2.12 -55.50
N ALA A 319 44.53 -2.97 -56.47
CA ALA A 319 45.79 -3.06 -57.20
C ALA A 319 46.12 -1.79 -58.00
#